data_AF-A0A1F2VKV1-F1
#
_entry.id   AF-A0A1F2VKV1-F1
#
_cell.length_a   1.000
_cell.length_b   1.000
_cell.length_c   1.000
_cell.angle_alpha   90.00
_cell.angle_beta   90.00
_cell.angle_gamma   90.00
#
_symmetry.space_group_name_H-M   'P 1'
#
loop_
_entity.id
_entity.type
_entity.pdbx_description
1 polymer ?
#
loop_
_entity_poly.entity_id
_entity_poly.type
_entity_poly.pdbx_seq_one_letter_code
_entity_poly.pdbx_strand_id
1 'polypeptide(L)'
;MKWNDAWLSNQDCDDDSKLDRHLGLSSYIGSGAWLTNHQSENVDDVHWSYFVKIVAVPTSAVCVDGPDTNLTICNSNVDGTNPDTWTLDSVDIGPEIWGEFATIQEVYNDPSVGAHGLLYKSPTNPGFGYYGNQP
;
A
#
# COMPACT_ATOMS: atom_id res chain seq x y z
N MET A 1 8.53 3.31 -11.15
CA MET A 1 8.26 2.51 -9.92
C MET A 1 9.55 1.95 -9.36
N LYS A 2 9.62 1.70 -8.06
CA LYS A 2 10.66 0.88 -7.40
C LYS A 2 9.97 -0.08 -6.43
N TRP A 3 10.51 -1.28 -6.25
CA TRP A 3 9.93 -2.33 -5.41
C TRP A 3 11.04 -3.22 -4.80
N ASN A 4 10.71 -4.08 -3.84
CA ASN A 4 11.59 -5.15 -3.34
C ASN A 4 11.27 -6.53 -3.94
N ASP A 5 12.17 -7.50 -3.73
CA ASP A 5 11.99 -8.86 -4.26
C ASP A 5 10.74 -9.58 -3.75
N ALA A 6 10.21 -9.21 -2.58
CA ALA A 6 8.93 -9.75 -2.11
C ALA A 6 7.72 -9.23 -2.92
N TRP A 7 7.80 -8.05 -3.53
CA TRP A 7 6.78 -7.54 -4.44
C TRP A 7 6.81 -8.28 -5.79
N LEU A 8 7.98 -8.30 -6.41
CA LEU A 8 8.23 -9.03 -7.66
C LEU A 8 9.70 -9.44 -7.64
N SER A 9 9.93 -10.74 -7.51
CA SER A 9 11.25 -11.36 -7.46
C SER A 9 11.99 -11.14 -8.78
N ASN A 10 13.33 -11.11 -8.72
CA ASN A 10 14.17 -11.20 -9.91
C ASN A 10 14.55 -12.64 -10.26
N GLN A 11 13.96 -13.61 -9.57
CA GLN A 11 14.15 -15.04 -9.75
C GLN A 11 12.80 -15.72 -10.04
N ASP A 12 12.90 -16.88 -10.66
CA ASP A 12 11.82 -17.85 -10.86
C ASP A 12 12.08 -18.97 -9.84
N CYS A 13 11.34 -18.97 -8.74
CA CYS A 13 11.50 -19.91 -7.63
C CYS A 13 10.49 -21.06 -7.71
N ASP A 14 9.43 -20.93 -8.53
CA ASP A 14 8.41 -21.96 -8.75
C ASP A 14 8.54 -22.70 -10.11
N ASP A 15 9.60 -22.40 -10.87
CA ASP A 15 9.94 -22.96 -12.18
C ASP A 15 8.85 -22.72 -13.25
N ASP A 16 8.00 -21.69 -13.11
CA ASP A 16 6.94 -21.37 -14.07
C ASP A 16 7.41 -20.52 -15.28
N SER A 17 8.73 -20.27 -15.36
CA SER A 17 9.39 -19.41 -16.34
C SER A 17 8.96 -17.94 -16.28
N LYS A 18 8.41 -17.48 -15.14
CA LYS A 18 8.09 -16.08 -14.85
C LYS A 18 8.75 -15.65 -13.55
N LEU A 19 8.70 -14.34 -13.29
CA LEU A 19 9.17 -13.77 -12.04
C LEU A 19 8.15 -14.04 -10.93
N ASP A 20 8.59 -14.57 -9.79
CA ASP A 20 7.67 -14.84 -8.69
C ASP A 20 7.10 -13.54 -8.12
N ARG A 21 5.81 -13.57 -7.84
CA ARG A 21 5.17 -12.66 -6.89
C ARG A 21 5.31 -13.25 -5.49
N HIS A 22 5.30 -12.43 -4.44
CA HIS A 22 5.31 -12.86 -3.02
C HIS A 22 6.26 -14.05 -2.70
N LEU A 23 7.43 -14.11 -3.35
CA LEU A 23 8.39 -15.23 -3.21
C LEU A 23 7.78 -16.63 -3.45
N GLY A 24 6.76 -16.74 -4.32
CA GLY A 24 6.09 -18.01 -4.62
C GLY A 24 5.10 -18.51 -3.54
N LEU A 25 4.84 -17.72 -2.49
CA LEU A 25 3.81 -17.99 -1.47
C LEU A 25 2.36 -17.92 -2.01
N SER A 26 1.34 -18.02 -1.18
CA SER A 26 -0.07 -17.91 -1.63
C SER A 26 -0.67 -16.51 -1.47
N SER A 27 0.04 -15.58 -0.81
CA SER A 27 -0.44 -14.26 -0.40
C SER A 27 0.73 -13.30 -0.19
N TYR A 28 0.49 -12.01 -0.36
CA TYR A 28 1.44 -10.97 0.05
C TYR A 28 1.39 -10.65 1.55
N ILE A 29 0.34 -11.03 2.28
CA ILE A 29 0.23 -10.74 3.72
C ILE A 29 1.42 -11.36 4.46
N GLY A 30 2.13 -10.53 5.22
CA GLY A 30 3.34 -10.93 5.95
C GLY A 30 4.60 -11.11 5.09
N SER A 31 4.53 -10.94 3.77
CA SER A 31 5.69 -11.10 2.87
C SER A 31 6.73 -9.99 3.00
N GLY A 32 6.36 -8.84 3.58
CA GLY A 32 7.18 -7.65 3.58
C GLY A 32 7.32 -6.97 2.22
N ALA A 33 6.48 -7.33 1.24
CA ALA A 33 6.45 -6.69 -0.07
C ALA A 33 6.16 -5.19 0.03
N TRP A 34 6.84 -4.39 -0.78
CA TRP A 34 6.56 -2.96 -0.88
C TRP A 34 6.84 -2.44 -2.28
N LEU A 35 6.14 -1.37 -2.64
CA LEU A 35 6.39 -0.62 -3.85
C LEU A 35 6.32 0.88 -3.60
N THR A 36 7.02 1.61 -4.46
CA THR A 36 6.82 3.03 -4.69
C THR A 36 6.40 3.26 -6.12
N ASN A 37 5.38 4.08 -6.28
CA ASN A 37 4.99 4.59 -7.59
C ASN A 37 5.14 6.09 -7.62
N HIS A 38 5.60 6.61 -8.77
CA HIS A 38 5.81 8.01 -9.01
C HIS A 38 5.27 8.32 -10.40
N GLN A 39 4.30 9.22 -10.46
CA GLN A 39 3.64 9.68 -11.68
C GLN A 39 3.76 11.19 -11.75
N SER A 40 3.90 11.71 -12.96
CA SER A 40 3.99 13.15 -13.19
C SER A 40 3.74 13.48 -14.65
N GLU A 41 3.18 14.65 -14.91
CA GLU A 41 2.95 15.15 -16.26
C GLU A 41 3.01 16.68 -16.28
N ASN A 42 3.15 17.27 -17.47
CA ASN A 42 2.95 18.70 -17.69
C ASN A 42 1.70 18.88 -18.55
N VAL A 43 0.70 19.58 -18.02
CA VAL A 43 -0.55 19.88 -18.71
C VAL A 43 -0.72 21.40 -18.68
N ASP A 44 -0.86 22.03 -19.85
CA ASP A 44 -1.02 23.48 -20.00
C ASP A 44 0.03 24.32 -19.21
N ASP A 45 1.31 23.95 -19.35
CA ASP A 45 2.46 24.54 -18.63
C ASP A 45 2.40 24.40 -17.09
N VAL A 46 1.48 23.60 -16.56
CA VAL A 46 1.39 23.24 -15.14
C VAL A 46 1.92 21.82 -14.94
N HIS A 47 2.88 21.68 -14.03
CA HIS A 47 3.42 20.38 -13.63
C HIS A 47 2.63 19.81 -12.46
N TRP A 48 2.08 18.60 -12.61
CA TRP A 48 1.56 17.82 -11.48
C TRP A 48 2.43 16.60 -11.21
N SER A 49 2.48 16.18 -9.95
CA SER A 49 3.20 14.99 -9.50
C SER A 49 2.44 14.25 -8.41
N TYR A 50 2.56 12.93 -8.44
CA TYR A 50 1.96 11.99 -7.50
C TYR A 50 2.98 10.96 -7.07
N PHE A 51 3.17 10.79 -5.77
CA PHE A 51 4.06 9.78 -5.19
C PHE A 51 3.34 8.99 -4.12
N VAL A 52 3.46 7.66 -4.18
CA VAL A 52 2.84 6.75 -3.21
C VAL A 52 3.81 5.68 -2.76
N LYS A 53 3.69 5.31 -1.47
CA LYS A 53 4.34 4.15 -0.85
C LYS A 53 3.28 3.15 -0.44
N ILE A 54 3.46 1.91 -0.87
CA ILE A 54 2.55 0.80 -0.64
C ILE A 54 3.32 -0.33 0.02
N VAL A 55 2.71 -0.98 1.00
CA VAL A 55 3.27 -2.16 1.67
C VAL A 55 2.21 -3.25 1.74
N ALA A 56 2.66 -4.50 1.67
CA ALA A 56 1.86 -5.62 2.10
C ALA A 56 1.69 -5.55 3.62
N VAL A 57 0.49 -5.84 4.09
CA VAL A 57 0.20 -5.74 5.52
C VAL A 57 0.79 -6.93 6.28
N PRO A 58 1.17 -6.76 7.56
CA PRO A 58 1.64 -7.87 8.38
C PRO A 58 0.48 -8.84 8.68
N THR A 59 0.83 -10.08 9.03
CA THR A 59 -0.10 -11.15 9.42
C THR A 59 -1.00 -10.78 10.60
N SER A 60 -0.53 -9.90 11.47
CA SER A 60 -1.24 -9.38 12.64
C SER A 60 -2.13 -8.17 12.35
N ALA A 61 -2.13 -7.63 11.12
CA ALA A 61 -3.00 -6.53 10.76
C ALA A 61 -4.46 -6.97 10.72
N VAL A 62 -5.35 -6.07 11.14
CA VAL A 62 -6.79 -6.26 11.10
C VAL A 62 -7.41 -5.19 10.21
N CYS A 63 -8.31 -5.62 9.34
CA CYS A 63 -9.11 -4.73 8.52
C CYS A 63 -10.25 -4.14 9.34
N VAL A 64 -10.46 -2.83 9.22
CA VAL A 64 -11.61 -2.15 9.79
C VAL A 64 -12.39 -1.41 8.71
N ASP A 65 -13.71 -1.54 8.71
CA ASP A 65 -14.60 -0.67 7.95
C ASP A 65 -14.84 0.59 8.77
N GLY A 66 -14.14 1.67 8.40
CA GLY A 66 -14.12 2.92 9.14
C GLY A 66 -13.61 2.77 10.59
N PRO A 67 -13.82 3.80 11.44
CA PRO A 67 -13.24 3.85 12.79
C PRO A 67 -13.77 2.83 13.81
N ASP A 68 -14.85 2.08 13.52
CA ASP A 68 -15.62 1.39 14.58
C ASP A 68 -15.98 -0.09 14.31
N THR A 69 -15.54 -0.75 13.23
CA THR A 69 -15.89 -2.17 13.00
C THR A 69 -14.74 -3.02 12.46
N ASN A 70 -14.38 -4.10 13.19
CA ASN A 70 -13.46 -5.14 12.69
C ASN A 70 -14.16 -5.97 11.61
N LEU A 71 -13.51 -6.12 10.47
CA LEU A 71 -14.04 -6.81 9.30
C LEU A 71 -13.26 -8.09 9.05
N THR A 72 -13.97 -9.18 8.74
CA THR A 72 -13.37 -10.49 8.42
C THR A 72 -12.78 -10.54 7.00
N ILE A 73 -13.21 -9.63 6.11
CA ILE A 73 -12.82 -9.59 4.69
C ILE A 73 -12.55 -8.14 4.29
N CYS A 74 -11.29 -7.76 4.08
CA CYS A 74 -10.96 -6.48 3.46
C CYS A 74 -11.51 -6.37 2.04
N ASN A 75 -11.79 -5.13 1.62
CA ASN A 75 -12.45 -4.78 0.37
C ASN A 75 -13.94 -5.15 0.37
N SER A 76 -14.60 -5.04 1.53
CA SER A 76 -16.05 -5.26 1.60
C SER A 76 -16.82 -4.11 1.00
N ASN A 77 -16.29 -2.89 1.09
CA ASN A 77 -16.73 -1.64 0.46
C ASN A 77 -18.15 -1.73 -0.14
N VAL A 78 -19.13 -2.01 0.73
CA VAL A 78 -20.49 -2.36 0.28
C VAL A 78 -21.19 -1.13 -0.29
N ASP A 79 -20.70 0.07 0.07
CA ASP A 79 -21.26 1.36 -0.32
C ASP A 79 -20.29 2.29 -1.08
N GLY A 80 -18.98 1.98 -1.14
CA GLY A 80 -17.96 2.79 -1.81
C GLY A 80 -17.74 4.18 -1.20
N THR A 81 -18.21 4.40 0.04
CA THR A 81 -18.14 5.72 0.71
C THR A 81 -17.02 5.84 1.73
N ASN A 82 -16.51 4.71 2.26
CA ASN A 82 -15.34 4.69 3.14
C ASN A 82 -14.39 3.56 2.70
N PRO A 83 -13.15 3.84 2.30
CA PRO A 83 -12.19 2.77 2.06
C PRO A 83 -11.89 2.06 3.39
N ASP A 84 -11.95 0.74 3.37
CA ASP A 84 -11.47 -0.09 4.47
C ASP A 84 -10.05 0.35 4.86
N THR A 85 -9.72 0.31 6.16
CA THR A 85 -8.41 0.70 6.67
C THR A 85 -7.75 -0.47 7.37
N TRP A 86 -6.46 -0.66 7.10
CA TRP A 86 -5.67 -1.64 7.84
C TRP A 86 -5.16 -1.02 9.13
N THR A 87 -5.28 -1.77 10.23
CA THR A 87 -4.76 -1.38 11.54
C THR A 87 -3.80 -2.44 12.08
N LEU A 88 -2.79 -2.00 12.83
CA LEU A 88 -1.91 -2.85 13.61
C LEU A 88 -1.96 -2.38 15.06
N ASP A 89 -2.29 -3.28 15.99
CA ASP A 89 -2.47 -2.93 17.41
C ASP A 89 -3.41 -1.73 17.61
N SER A 90 -4.49 -1.66 16.82
CA SER A 90 -5.47 -0.57 16.79
C SER A 90 -4.92 0.79 16.33
N VAL A 91 -3.77 0.82 15.65
CA VAL A 91 -3.20 2.02 15.02
C VAL A 91 -3.29 1.88 13.50
N ASP A 92 -3.73 2.92 12.81
CA ASP A 92 -3.85 2.91 11.35
C ASP A 92 -2.49 2.68 10.67
N ILE A 93 -2.45 1.68 9.79
CA ILE A 93 -1.41 1.51 8.78
C ILE A 93 -1.74 2.41 7.59
N GLY A 94 -2.98 2.32 7.11
CA GLY A 94 -3.50 3.17 6.04
C GLY A 94 -4.60 2.51 5.22
N PRO A 95 -5.11 3.24 4.22
CA PRO A 95 -6.20 2.77 3.36
C PRO A 95 -5.84 1.46 2.68
N GLU A 96 -6.78 0.52 2.70
CA GLU A 96 -6.72 -0.75 2.01
C GLU A 96 -6.66 -0.55 0.50
N ILE A 97 -5.78 -1.31 -0.14
CA ILE A 97 -5.77 -1.47 -1.58
C ILE A 97 -5.48 -2.95 -1.92
N TRP A 98 -6.13 -3.45 -2.96
CA TRP A 98 -5.85 -4.75 -3.57
C TRP A 98 -5.93 -5.96 -2.60
N GLY A 99 -6.73 -5.85 -1.55
CA GLY A 99 -7.07 -6.89 -0.58
C GLY A 99 -6.00 -7.18 0.47
N GLU A 100 -4.72 -6.92 0.19
CA GLU A 100 -3.58 -7.36 1.01
C GLU A 100 -2.55 -6.24 1.29
N PHE A 101 -2.83 -5.03 0.82
CA PHE A 101 -1.91 -3.92 0.88
C PHE A 101 -2.53 -2.68 1.52
N ALA A 102 -1.65 -1.81 2.02
CA ALA A 102 -2.01 -0.51 2.55
C ALA A 102 -1.15 0.59 1.93
N THR A 103 -1.76 1.76 1.72
CA THR A 103 -1.03 2.98 1.40
C THR A 103 -0.49 3.61 2.67
N ILE A 104 0.84 3.65 2.83
CA ILE A 104 1.49 4.19 4.05
C ILE A 104 1.98 5.62 3.91
N GLN A 105 2.06 6.12 2.67
CA GLN A 105 2.39 7.51 2.39
C GLN A 105 1.89 7.91 1.01
N GLU A 106 1.31 9.10 0.91
CA GLU A 106 0.82 9.68 -0.33
C GLU A 106 1.18 11.16 -0.39
N VAL A 107 1.74 11.61 -1.51
CA VAL A 107 2.11 13.00 -1.77
C VAL A 107 1.56 13.39 -3.13
N TYR A 108 0.82 14.49 -3.18
CA TYR A 108 0.23 15.02 -4.40
C TYR A 108 0.53 16.51 -4.52
N ASN A 109 1.04 16.91 -5.67
CA ASN A 109 1.26 18.31 -5.99
C ASN A 109 0.61 18.59 -7.33
N ASP A 110 -0.36 19.49 -7.33
CA ASP A 110 -1.02 19.95 -8.53
C ASP A 110 -1.42 21.41 -8.33
N PRO A 111 -0.61 22.35 -8.86
CA PRO A 111 -0.89 23.77 -8.77
C PRO A 111 -2.21 24.18 -9.41
N SER A 112 -2.74 23.43 -10.40
CA SER A 112 -3.98 23.78 -11.11
C SER A 112 -5.21 23.73 -10.20
N VAL A 113 -5.19 22.85 -9.20
CA VAL A 113 -6.24 22.69 -8.18
C VAL A 113 -5.79 23.18 -6.79
N GLY A 114 -4.59 23.76 -6.70
CA GLY A 114 -4.01 24.24 -5.44
C GLY A 114 -3.54 23.13 -4.48
N ALA A 115 -3.46 21.89 -4.94
CA ALA A 115 -3.00 20.77 -4.12
C ALA A 115 -1.47 20.81 -3.95
N HIS A 116 -1.00 20.61 -2.71
CA HIS A 116 0.41 20.68 -2.39
C HIS A 116 0.79 19.78 -1.23
N GLY A 117 1.76 18.90 -1.47
CA GLY A 117 2.45 18.14 -0.44
C GLY A 117 1.74 16.86 0.00
N LEU A 118 1.84 16.58 1.29
CA LEU A 118 1.50 15.30 1.91
C LEU A 118 -0.01 15.14 2.04
N LEU A 119 -0.58 14.13 1.37
CA LEU A 119 -1.98 13.74 1.54
C LEU A 119 -2.16 12.76 2.69
N TYR A 120 -1.27 11.76 2.78
CA TYR A 120 -1.33 10.74 3.81
C TYR A 120 0.05 10.35 4.32
N LYS A 121 0.13 10.08 5.62
CA LYS A 121 1.30 9.50 6.27
C LYS A 121 0.82 8.59 7.39
N SER A 122 1.19 7.31 7.28
CA SER A 122 0.82 6.28 8.25
C SER A 122 1.18 6.69 9.69
N PRO A 123 0.21 6.68 10.61
CA PRO A 123 0.47 6.82 12.05
C PRO A 123 1.32 5.68 12.61
N THR A 124 1.17 4.46 12.08
CA THR A 124 1.99 3.31 12.48
C THR A 124 3.46 3.51 12.10
N ASN A 125 3.77 3.58 10.79
CA ASN A 125 5.12 3.88 10.30
C ASN A 125 5.13 4.16 8.79
N PRO A 126 5.75 5.24 8.28
CA PRO A 126 5.89 5.48 6.84
C PRO A 126 7.14 4.81 6.20
N GLY A 127 7.85 3.95 6.95
CA GLY A 127 9.10 3.31 6.56
C GLY A 127 8.96 1.81 6.29
N PHE A 128 9.49 1.36 5.16
CA PHE A 128 9.37 -0.04 4.71
C PHE A 128 9.94 -1.08 5.67
N GLY A 129 11.02 -0.75 6.39
CA GLY A 129 11.68 -1.68 7.32
C GLY A 129 10.79 -2.13 8.49
N TYR A 130 9.74 -1.37 8.81
CA TYR A 130 8.79 -1.73 9.87
C TYR A 130 7.92 -2.94 9.46
N TYR A 131 7.55 -3.04 8.17
CA TYR A 131 6.63 -4.07 7.66
C TYR A 131 7.34 -5.31 7.11
N GLY A 132 8.66 -5.25 6.92
CA GLY A 132 9.43 -6.29 6.24
C GLY A 132 9.73 -7.55 7.05
N ASN A 133 9.61 -7.52 8.39
CA ASN A 133 10.04 -8.59 9.30
C ASN A 133 9.08 -8.76 10.50
N GLN A 134 7.77 -8.73 10.26
CA GLN A 134 6.80 -9.00 11.33
C GLN A 134 6.51 -10.51 11.39
N PRO A 135 6.64 -11.16 12.56
CA PRO A 135 6.46 -12.61 12.73
C PRO A 135 5.02 -13.10 12.46
#